data_AF-A0A1Y4LI89-F1
#
_entry.id   AF-A0A1Y4LI89-F1
#
_cell.length_a   1.000
_cell.length_b   1.000
_cell.length_c   1.000
_cell.angle_alpha   90.00
_cell.angle_beta   90.00
_cell.angle_gamma   90.00
#
_symmetry.space_group_name_H-M   'P 1'
#
loop_
_entity.id
_entity.type
_entity.pdbx_description
1 polymer ?
#
loop_
_entity_poly.entity_id
_entity_poly.type
_entity_poly.pdbx_seq_one_letter_code
_entity_poly.pdbx_strand_id
1 'polypeptide(L)'
;MKRGKLGRRGRIFRNFLLAGVLGALIWTCAGWPVPARWELRRLEREAFLSPHSQFQGSVQVDQREWLVGLTPRWLVMGRQNEFRLWPREGDGPVLAPIPEWATAGREICVVAAGAPQGTASAQLTVEVSHWYASFGGSSSYSSQREDILRSWPWPDSSPEYRSETVTLEGEPMEEGAFQFVLGEEEMRGTGDYIWRHVEEWGLYQGYYQISPINCRLTAVFYDESGRELDRAELQNAEAWER
;
A
#
# COMPACT_ATOMS: atom_id res chain seq x y z
N MET A 1 -18.87 -6.69 -68.83
CA MET A 1 -19.46 -6.62 -67.48
C MET A 1 -20.35 -5.37 -67.36
N LYS A 2 -21.67 -5.54 -67.24
CA LYS A 2 -22.61 -4.41 -67.09
C LYS A 2 -22.49 -3.84 -65.67
N ARG A 3 -21.96 -2.62 -65.52
CA ARG A 3 -22.04 -1.88 -64.24
C ARG A 3 -23.52 -1.55 -63.97
N GLY A 4 -24.14 -2.32 -63.09
CA GLY A 4 -25.50 -2.03 -62.63
C GLY A 4 -25.57 -0.63 -62.04
N LYS A 5 -26.32 0.28 -62.68
CA LYS A 5 -26.58 1.61 -62.13
C LYS A 5 -27.38 1.44 -60.84
N LEU A 6 -26.79 1.79 -59.70
CA LEU A 6 -27.46 1.82 -58.41
C LEU A 6 -28.72 2.69 -58.51
N GLY A 7 -29.87 2.11 -58.13
CA GLY A 7 -31.14 2.83 -58.00
C GLY A 7 -31.02 4.03 -57.03
N ARG A 8 -31.98 4.94 -57.08
CA ARG A 8 -31.96 6.20 -56.31
C ARG A 8 -31.72 5.97 -54.81
N ARG A 9 -32.36 4.95 -54.22
CA ARG A 9 -32.17 4.55 -52.81
C ARG A 9 -30.78 3.97 -52.51
N GLY A 10 -30.22 3.18 -53.43
CA GLY A 10 -28.87 2.61 -53.27
C GLY A 10 -27.76 3.66 -53.32
N ARG A 11 -27.96 4.73 -54.12
CA ARG A 11 -27.04 5.88 -54.12
C ARG A 11 -27.08 6.68 -52.82
N ILE A 12 -28.27 6.85 -52.24
CA ILE A 12 -28.44 7.53 -50.94
C ILE A 12 -27.73 6.75 -49.84
N PHE A 13 -27.98 5.44 -49.74
CA PHE A 13 -27.34 4.59 -48.75
C PHE A 13 -25.81 4.58 -48.87
N ARG A 14 -25.28 4.48 -50.10
CA ARG A 14 -23.84 4.57 -50.35
C ARG A 14 -23.25 5.90 -49.90
N ASN A 15 -23.91 7.00 -50.20
CA ASN A 15 -23.44 8.32 -49.81
C ASN A 15 -23.49 8.51 -48.29
N PHE A 16 -24.48 7.93 -47.61
CA PHE A 16 -24.57 7.94 -46.15
C PHE A 16 -23.45 7.13 -45.50
N LEU A 17 -23.14 5.95 -46.04
CA LEU A 17 -21.99 5.15 -45.63
C LEU A 17 -20.67 5.89 -45.85
N LEU A 18 -20.49 6.50 -47.03
CA LEU A 18 -19.30 7.28 -47.35
C LEU A 18 -19.14 8.49 -46.43
N ALA A 19 -20.23 9.19 -46.11
CA ALA A 19 -20.22 10.29 -45.16
C ALA A 19 -19.89 9.83 -43.73
N GLY A 20 -20.40 8.66 -43.31
CA GLY A 20 -20.04 8.04 -42.04
C GLY A 20 -18.57 7.67 -41.96
N VAL A 21 -18.02 7.06 -43.01
CA VAL A 21 -16.60 6.72 -43.12
C VAL A 21 -15.72 7.98 -43.13
N LEU A 22 -16.11 9.03 -43.87
CA LEU A 22 -15.40 10.30 -43.87
C LEU A 22 -15.44 10.98 -42.49
N GLY A 23 -16.60 10.95 -41.83
CA GLY A 23 -16.78 11.50 -40.49
C GLY A 23 -15.90 10.79 -39.46
N ALA A 24 -15.84 9.45 -39.52
CA ALA A 24 -14.95 8.66 -38.68
C ALA A 24 -13.48 8.98 -38.95
N LEU A 25 -13.07 9.09 -40.22
CA LEU A 25 -11.71 9.47 -40.59
C LEU A 25 -11.33 10.85 -40.05
N ILE A 26 -12.17 11.87 -40.24
CA ILE A 26 -11.95 13.22 -39.70
C ILE A 26 -11.84 13.18 -38.17
N TRP A 27 -12.71 12.40 -37.50
CA TRP A 27 -12.69 12.22 -36.05
C TRP A 27 -11.38 11.58 -35.56
N THR A 28 -10.88 10.56 -36.27
CA THR A 28 -9.58 9.94 -35.95
C THR A 28 -8.41 10.87 -36.21
N CYS A 29 -8.42 11.63 -37.32
CA CYS A 29 -7.37 12.61 -37.63
C CYS A 29 -7.33 13.77 -36.65
N ALA A 30 -8.47 14.09 -36.01
CA ALA A 30 -8.55 15.10 -34.95
C ALA A 30 -8.10 14.59 -33.57
N GLY A 31 -7.56 13.37 -33.49
CA GLY A 31 -7.06 12.79 -32.25
C GLY A 31 -8.16 12.39 -31.27
N TRP A 32 -9.36 12.09 -31.77
CA TRP A 32 -10.51 11.70 -30.96
C TRP A 32 -10.81 12.73 -29.85
N PRO A 33 -11.36 13.91 -30.19
CA PRO A 33 -11.64 14.95 -29.20
C PRO A 33 -12.68 14.45 -28.18
N VAL A 34 -12.21 13.85 -27.09
CA VAL A 34 -13.03 13.42 -25.97
C VAL A 34 -13.20 14.63 -25.06
N PRO A 35 -14.41 14.89 -24.51
CA PRO A 35 -14.57 15.95 -23.54
C PRO A 35 -13.56 15.78 -22.39
N ALA A 36 -12.96 16.89 -21.94
CA ALA A 36 -11.85 16.88 -20.97
C ALA A 36 -12.08 15.99 -19.73
N ARG A 37 -13.33 15.87 -19.26
CA ARG A 37 -13.72 14.96 -18.16
C ARG A 37 -13.42 13.48 -18.41
N TRP A 38 -13.53 13.03 -19.66
CA TRP A 38 -13.29 11.65 -20.05
C TRP A 38 -11.81 11.42 -20.31
N GLU A 39 -11.12 12.43 -20.83
CA GLU A 39 -9.68 12.40 -21.00
C GLU A 39 -8.98 12.34 -19.63
N LEU A 40 -9.45 13.11 -18.65
CA LEU A 40 -8.98 12.99 -17.27
C LEU A 40 -9.21 11.57 -16.73
N ARG A 41 -10.40 10.98 -16.90
CA ARG A 41 -10.65 9.59 -16.46
C ARG A 41 -9.78 8.56 -17.18
N ARG A 42 -9.45 8.80 -18.45
CA ARG A 42 -8.52 7.96 -19.22
C ARG A 42 -7.11 8.07 -18.62
N LEU A 43 -6.63 9.29 -18.42
CA LEU A 43 -5.32 9.57 -17.82
C LEU A 43 -5.23 9.05 -16.38
N GLU A 44 -6.28 9.17 -15.58
CA GLU A 44 -6.35 8.57 -14.24
C GLU A 44 -6.22 7.04 -14.32
N ARG A 45 -6.97 6.37 -15.20
CA ARG A 45 -6.86 4.91 -15.39
C ARG A 45 -5.49 4.50 -15.92
N GLU A 46 -4.91 5.27 -16.84
CA GLU A 46 -3.58 5.00 -17.38
C GLU A 46 -2.50 5.22 -16.31
N ALA A 47 -2.57 6.30 -15.53
CA ALA A 47 -1.57 6.62 -14.52
C ALA A 47 -1.63 5.71 -13.28
N PHE A 48 -2.83 5.28 -12.88
CA PHE A 48 -3.02 4.45 -11.69
C PHE A 48 -3.06 2.94 -11.98
N LEU A 49 -3.49 2.54 -13.18
CA LEU A 49 -3.80 1.14 -13.49
C LEU A 49 -3.16 0.64 -14.79
N SER A 50 -2.27 1.41 -15.43
CA SER A 50 -1.53 0.97 -16.62
C SER A 50 0.00 1.09 -16.42
N PRO A 51 0.75 -0.02 -16.51
CA PRO A 51 0.31 -1.40 -16.74
C PRO A 51 -0.66 -1.88 -15.64
N HIS A 52 -1.60 -2.78 -15.99
CA HIS A 52 -2.47 -3.40 -14.99
C HIS A 52 -1.62 -4.02 -13.89
N SER A 53 -2.09 -3.88 -12.65
CA SER A 53 -1.42 -4.50 -11.52
C SER A 53 -1.32 -6.00 -11.74
N GLN A 54 -0.11 -6.54 -11.64
CA GLN A 54 0.10 -7.97 -11.55
C GLN A 54 -0.48 -8.44 -10.23
N PHE A 55 -1.33 -9.46 -10.25
CA PHE A 55 -1.87 -10.02 -9.01
C PHE A 55 -0.72 -10.62 -8.19
N GLN A 56 -0.84 -10.56 -6.87
CA GLN A 56 0.18 -11.08 -5.94
C GLN A 56 -0.43 -12.07 -4.94
N GLY A 57 -1.73 -11.95 -4.69
CA GLY A 57 -2.50 -12.84 -3.83
C GLY A 57 -3.63 -12.10 -3.15
N SER A 58 -4.36 -12.81 -2.29
CA SER A 58 -5.34 -12.22 -1.39
C SER A 58 -4.99 -12.49 0.06
N VAL A 59 -5.35 -11.56 0.93
CA VAL A 59 -5.18 -11.67 2.38
C VAL A 59 -6.52 -11.49 3.06
N GLN A 60 -6.81 -12.38 4.00
CA GLN A 60 -7.97 -12.29 4.87
C GLN A 60 -7.56 -11.52 6.12
N VAL A 61 -8.16 -10.35 6.32
CA VAL A 61 -8.02 -9.59 7.57
C VAL A 61 -9.42 -9.47 8.16
N ASP A 62 -9.59 -9.98 9.38
CA ASP A 62 -10.89 -10.17 10.03
C ASP A 62 -11.87 -11.03 9.19
N GLN A 63 -12.84 -10.36 8.54
CA GLN A 63 -13.88 -10.97 7.70
C GLN A 63 -13.86 -10.38 6.28
N ARG A 64 -12.76 -9.73 5.91
CA ARG A 64 -12.64 -9.01 4.65
C ARG A 64 -11.42 -9.47 3.89
N GLU A 65 -11.65 -9.76 2.62
CA GLU A 65 -10.60 -10.06 1.68
C GLU A 65 -10.03 -8.77 1.10
N TRP A 66 -8.72 -8.64 1.16
CA TRP A 66 -7.96 -7.65 0.42
C TRP A 66 -7.21 -8.34 -0.71
N LEU A 67 -7.37 -7.81 -1.92
CA LEU A 67 -6.62 -8.21 -3.10
C LEU A 67 -5.36 -7.36 -3.18
N VAL A 68 -4.22 -8.04 -3.31
CA VAL A 68 -2.92 -7.39 -3.43
C VAL A 68 -2.44 -7.50 -4.86
N GLY A 69 -2.03 -6.38 -5.42
CA GLY A 69 -1.44 -6.31 -6.74
C GLY A 69 -0.26 -5.37 -6.79
N LEU A 70 0.55 -5.50 -7.83
CA LEU A 70 1.78 -4.76 -7.99
C LEU A 70 1.84 -4.09 -9.36
N THR A 71 2.13 -2.79 -9.37
CA THR A 71 2.50 -2.04 -10.57
C THR A 71 3.96 -1.58 -10.43
N PRO A 72 4.58 -1.03 -11.49
CA PRO A 72 5.91 -0.43 -11.38
C PRO A 72 6.00 0.75 -10.40
N ARG A 73 4.86 1.35 -10.01
CA ARG A 73 4.82 2.56 -9.17
C ARG A 73 4.11 2.38 -7.83
N TRP A 74 3.28 1.35 -7.72
CA TRP A 74 2.37 1.19 -6.60
C TRP A 74 2.25 -0.26 -6.19
N LEU A 75 2.26 -0.50 -4.88
CA LEU A 75 1.57 -1.62 -4.27
C LEU A 75 0.09 -1.25 -4.17
N VAL A 76 -0.74 -2.09 -4.77
CA VAL A 76 -2.17 -1.92 -4.90
C VAL A 76 -2.87 -2.82 -3.90
N MET A 77 -3.73 -2.25 -3.07
CA MET A 77 -4.58 -2.99 -2.15
C MET A 77 -6.04 -2.65 -2.44
N GLY A 78 -6.81 -3.62 -2.92
CA GLY A 78 -8.18 -3.43 -3.35
C GLY A 78 -9.16 -4.33 -2.62
N ARG A 79 -10.37 -3.84 -2.37
CA ARG A 79 -11.52 -4.65 -1.94
C ARG A 79 -12.80 -4.07 -2.54
N GLN A 80 -13.95 -4.67 -2.21
CA GLN A 80 -15.22 -4.20 -2.74
C GLN A 80 -15.45 -2.71 -2.42
N ASN A 81 -15.49 -1.87 -3.47
CA ASN A 81 -15.66 -0.40 -3.42
C ASN A 81 -14.53 0.40 -2.73
N GLU A 82 -13.37 -0.20 -2.49
CA GLU A 82 -12.24 0.51 -1.89
C GLU A 82 -10.93 0.13 -2.57
N PHE A 83 -10.06 1.13 -2.71
CA PHE A 83 -8.78 0.98 -3.38
C PHE A 83 -7.76 1.89 -2.70
N ARG A 84 -6.62 1.31 -2.33
CA ARG A 84 -5.53 1.97 -1.61
C ARG A 84 -4.23 1.74 -2.38
N LEU A 85 -3.44 2.80 -2.48
CA LEU A 85 -2.21 2.83 -3.23
C LEU A 85 -1.06 3.17 -2.30
N TRP A 86 -0.10 2.28 -2.23
CA TRP A 86 1.13 2.50 -1.50
C TRP A 86 2.28 2.74 -2.48
N PRO A 87 3.06 3.83 -2.31
CA PRO A 87 4.14 4.14 -3.24
C PRO A 87 5.21 3.03 -3.22
N ARG A 88 5.73 2.73 -4.41
CA ARG A 88 6.83 1.80 -4.60
C ARG A 88 7.99 2.51 -5.29
N GLU A 89 9.19 2.29 -4.77
CA GLU A 89 10.42 2.80 -5.37
C GLU A 89 11.14 1.67 -6.12
N GLY A 90 11.28 1.83 -7.43
CA GLY A 90 11.95 0.86 -8.29
C GLY A 90 11.22 -0.47 -8.44
N ASP A 91 11.96 -1.47 -8.93
CA ASP A 91 11.44 -2.81 -9.25
C ASP A 91 11.66 -3.83 -8.13
N GLY A 92 12.14 -3.40 -6.96
CA GLY A 92 12.37 -4.26 -5.79
C GLY A 92 11.08 -4.61 -5.03
N PRO A 93 11.19 -5.47 -3.99
CA PRO A 93 10.09 -5.79 -3.12
C PRO A 93 9.59 -4.55 -2.38
N VAL A 94 8.31 -4.52 -2.04
CA VAL A 94 7.66 -3.42 -1.34
C VAL A 94 6.88 -3.93 -0.16
N LEU A 95 6.98 -3.23 0.96
CA LEU A 95 6.40 -3.59 2.24
C LEU A 95 5.38 -2.51 2.66
N ALA A 96 4.18 -2.92 3.06
CA ALA A 96 3.21 -2.03 3.65
C ALA A 96 2.20 -2.77 4.54
N PRO A 97 1.72 -2.13 5.62
CA PRO A 97 0.59 -2.65 6.38
C PRO A 97 -0.71 -2.59 5.58
N ILE A 98 -1.59 -3.58 5.78
CA ILE A 98 -2.96 -3.53 5.25
C ILE A 98 -3.72 -2.42 5.99
N PRO A 99 -4.37 -1.48 5.27
CA PRO A 99 -5.07 -0.35 5.86
C PRO A 99 -6.44 -0.75 6.40
N GLU A 100 -6.46 -1.61 7.42
CA GLU A 100 -7.61 -1.81 8.29
C GLU A 100 -7.31 -1.14 9.62
N TRP A 101 -8.31 -0.53 10.26
CA TRP A 101 -8.11 -0.05 11.64
C TRP A 101 -8.21 -1.25 12.59
N ALA A 102 -7.08 -1.72 13.12
CA ALA A 102 -7.06 -2.56 14.31
C ALA A 102 -7.75 -1.80 15.45
N THR A 103 -8.90 -2.33 15.84
CA THR A 103 -9.41 -2.15 17.20
C THR A 103 -8.60 -3.03 18.15
N ALA A 104 -8.55 -2.68 19.44
CA ALA A 104 -7.87 -3.48 20.46
C ALA A 104 -8.22 -4.98 20.34
N GLY A 105 -7.19 -5.83 20.37
CA GLY A 105 -7.31 -7.29 20.22
C GLY A 105 -7.43 -7.81 18.78
N ARG A 106 -7.12 -7.00 17.76
CA ARG A 106 -7.09 -7.46 16.35
C ARG A 106 -5.67 -7.65 15.84
N GLU A 107 -5.51 -8.63 14.97
CA GLU A 107 -4.27 -8.92 14.27
C GLU A 107 -3.89 -7.77 13.34
N ILE A 108 -2.61 -7.41 13.33
CA ILE A 108 -2.07 -6.46 12.36
C ILE A 108 -1.45 -7.26 11.22
N CYS A 109 -1.93 -7.01 10.01
CA CYS A 109 -1.41 -7.65 8.81
C CYS A 109 -0.48 -6.72 8.05
N VAL A 110 0.72 -7.20 7.76
CA VAL A 110 1.70 -6.55 6.89
C VAL A 110 1.90 -7.42 5.66
N VAL A 111 1.96 -6.80 4.48
CA VAL A 111 2.21 -7.52 3.23
C VAL A 111 3.49 -7.03 2.60
N ALA A 112 4.30 -7.99 2.14
CA ALA A 112 5.42 -7.73 1.25
C ALA A 112 5.13 -8.34 -0.12
N ALA A 113 5.17 -7.51 -1.16
CA ALA A 113 4.89 -7.91 -2.53
C ALA A 113 6.11 -7.72 -3.44
N GLY A 114 6.15 -8.47 -4.54
CA GLY A 114 7.28 -8.45 -5.47
C GLY A 114 8.52 -9.15 -4.91
N ALA A 115 8.33 -10.28 -4.19
CA ALA A 115 9.45 -11.05 -3.69
C ALA A 115 10.36 -11.51 -4.85
N PRO A 116 11.69 -11.58 -4.65
CA PRO A 116 12.62 -12.03 -5.67
C PRO A 116 12.29 -13.45 -6.17
N GLN A 117 12.58 -13.71 -7.45
CA GLN A 117 12.45 -15.05 -7.99
C GLN A 117 13.36 -16.03 -7.23
N GLY A 118 12.81 -17.18 -6.83
CA GLY A 118 13.54 -18.19 -6.05
C GLY A 118 13.42 -18.00 -4.53
N THR A 119 12.62 -17.03 -4.07
CA THR A 119 12.28 -16.91 -2.65
C THR A 119 11.53 -18.15 -2.17
N ALA A 120 12.04 -18.78 -1.12
CA ALA A 120 11.44 -19.93 -0.45
C ALA A 120 10.74 -19.54 0.86
N SER A 121 11.26 -18.53 1.56
CA SER A 121 10.68 -18.00 2.79
C SER A 121 10.95 -16.51 2.94
N ALA A 122 10.20 -15.86 3.82
CA ALA A 122 10.42 -14.47 4.18
C ALA A 122 10.27 -14.32 5.70
N GLN A 123 11.00 -13.37 6.27
CA GLN A 123 10.91 -13.03 7.68
C GLN A 123 10.73 -11.52 7.83
N LEU A 124 9.78 -11.11 8.67
CA LEU A 124 9.56 -9.72 9.02
C LEU A 124 10.12 -9.44 10.42
N THR A 125 10.94 -8.41 10.53
CA THR A 125 11.32 -7.81 11.82
C THR A 125 10.57 -6.50 11.99
N VAL A 126 9.85 -6.40 13.11
CA VAL A 126 9.11 -5.21 13.54
C VAL A 126 9.83 -4.61 14.73
N GLU A 127 10.33 -3.40 14.59
CA GLU A 127 10.99 -2.64 15.65
C GLU A 127 10.13 -1.43 16.00
N VAL A 128 9.74 -1.33 17.27
CA VAL A 128 8.98 -0.20 17.79
C VAL A 128 9.72 0.39 18.97
N SER A 129 9.92 1.70 18.97
CA SER A 129 10.53 2.40 20.11
C SER A 129 9.87 3.74 20.39
N HIS A 130 9.83 4.11 21.66
CA HIS A 130 9.19 5.35 22.10
C HIS A 130 9.60 5.73 23.51
N TRP A 131 9.48 7.01 23.81
CA TRP A 131 9.41 7.50 25.19
C TRP A 131 7.99 7.37 25.70
N TYR A 132 7.83 6.85 26.92
CA TYR A 132 6.58 6.63 27.62
C TYR A 132 6.54 7.40 28.92
N ALA A 133 5.43 8.08 29.20
CA ALA A 133 5.13 8.60 30.54
C ALA A 133 3.66 8.34 30.87
N SER A 134 3.38 7.98 32.13
CA SER A 134 2.01 7.86 32.65
C SER A 134 1.79 8.81 33.83
N PHE A 135 0.61 9.42 33.85
CA PHE A 135 0.18 10.29 34.94
C PHE A 135 -1.34 10.23 35.11
N GLY A 136 -1.82 9.99 36.33
CA GLY A 136 -3.25 10.11 36.66
C GLY A 136 -4.19 9.24 35.82
N GLY A 137 -3.72 8.10 35.31
CA GLY A 137 -4.48 7.20 34.42
C GLY A 137 -4.45 7.57 32.93
N SER A 138 -3.70 8.61 32.55
CA SER A 138 -3.41 8.96 31.16
C SER A 138 -1.98 8.58 30.79
N SER A 139 -1.75 8.13 29.56
CA SER A 139 -0.44 7.85 29.00
C SER A 139 -0.10 8.83 27.88
N SER A 140 1.19 9.10 27.69
CA SER A 140 1.71 9.93 26.60
C SER A 140 2.96 9.29 26.02
N TYR A 141 3.14 9.45 24.71
CA TYR A 141 4.17 8.79 23.92
C TYR A 141 4.88 9.80 23.01
N SER A 142 6.19 9.63 22.80
CA SER A 142 6.94 10.43 21.82
C SER A 142 8.06 9.62 21.17
N SER A 143 8.23 9.78 19.86
CA SER A 143 9.33 9.20 19.08
C SER A 143 10.70 9.82 19.39
N GLN A 144 10.75 11.13 19.65
CA GLN A 144 12.00 11.89 19.57
C GLN A 144 12.49 12.47 20.91
N ARG A 145 11.60 12.67 21.90
CA ARG A 145 11.86 13.70 22.92
C ARG A 145 11.28 13.40 24.29
N GLU A 146 12.16 13.04 25.21
CA GLU A 146 11.90 12.99 26.65
C GLU A 146 11.44 14.35 27.21
N ASP A 147 11.96 15.45 26.65
CA ASP A 147 11.72 16.83 27.09
C ASP A 147 10.29 17.32 26.82
N ILE A 148 9.62 16.81 25.78
CA ILE A 148 8.20 17.11 25.53
C ILE A 148 7.33 16.55 26.66
N LEU A 149 7.66 15.36 27.15
CA LEU A 149 6.96 14.74 28.29
C LEU A 149 7.27 15.48 29.62
N ARG A 150 8.43 16.14 29.74
CA ARG A 150 8.78 17.00 30.89
C ARG A 150 8.16 18.40 30.83
N SER A 151 7.76 18.89 29.65
CA SER A 151 7.15 20.23 29.46
C SER A 151 5.67 20.31 29.85
N TRP A 152 5.03 19.15 30.04
CA TRP A 152 3.66 19.04 30.54
C TRP A 152 3.63 19.19 32.07
N PRO A 153 2.53 19.71 32.67
CA PRO A 153 2.49 20.15 34.07
C PRO A 153 2.35 18.99 35.06
N TRP A 154 3.14 17.93 34.90
CA TRP A 154 3.07 16.70 35.69
C TRP A 154 4.40 16.46 36.42
N PRO A 155 4.56 17.03 37.63
CA PRO A 155 5.84 17.05 38.35
C PRO A 155 6.38 15.67 38.77
N ASP A 156 5.56 14.61 38.72
CA ASP A 156 5.91 13.26 39.20
C ASP A 156 6.06 12.22 38.07
N SER A 157 5.84 12.56 36.79
CA SER A 157 6.03 11.60 35.71
C SER A 157 7.52 11.43 35.41
N SER A 158 8.02 10.19 35.52
CA SER A 158 9.38 9.83 35.08
C SER A 158 9.28 9.17 33.70
N PRO A 159 9.70 9.86 32.61
CA PRO A 159 9.68 9.26 31.29
C PRO A 159 10.62 8.05 31.22
N GLU A 160 10.18 7.01 30.55
CA GLU A 160 10.92 5.77 30.31
C GLU A 160 11.02 5.53 28.81
N TYR A 161 12.22 5.20 28.32
CA TYR A 161 12.39 4.75 26.95
C TYR A 161 12.08 3.26 26.84
N ARG A 162 11.19 2.90 25.92
CA ARG A 162 10.77 1.53 25.65
C ARG A 162 11.11 1.18 24.21
N SER A 163 11.59 -0.04 24.01
CA SER A 163 11.93 -0.58 22.71
C SER A 163 11.55 -2.05 22.67
N GLU A 164 10.89 -2.46 21.60
CA GLU A 164 10.44 -3.82 21.38
C GLU A 164 10.77 -4.24 19.96
N THR A 165 11.16 -5.50 19.82
CA THR A 165 11.47 -6.13 18.54
C THR A 165 10.72 -7.44 18.47
N VAL A 166 9.92 -7.60 17.42
CA VAL A 166 9.18 -8.82 17.12
C VAL A 166 9.65 -9.35 15.78
N THR A 167 9.79 -10.67 15.69
CA THR A 167 10.13 -11.36 14.44
C THR A 167 9.00 -12.29 14.06
N LEU A 168 8.52 -12.20 12.83
CA LEU A 168 7.43 -12.98 12.27
C LEU A 168 7.92 -13.75 11.05
N GLU A 169 7.53 -15.02 10.94
CA GLU A 169 7.69 -15.78 9.70
C GLU A 169 6.57 -15.39 8.71
N GLY A 170 6.94 -15.25 7.45
CA GLY A 170 6.02 -14.88 6.37
C GLY A 170 5.29 -16.09 5.83
N GLU A 171 3.97 -15.95 5.68
CA GLU A 171 3.15 -16.93 4.98
C GLU A 171 3.11 -16.59 3.48
N PRO A 172 3.48 -17.53 2.59
CA PRO A 172 3.47 -17.28 1.16
C PRO A 172 2.04 -17.13 0.63
N MET A 173 1.85 -16.17 -0.27
CA MET A 173 0.63 -15.91 -1.00
C MET A 173 0.70 -16.49 -2.44
N GLU A 174 -0.42 -16.48 -3.16
CA GLU A 174 -0.58 -17.20 -4.43
C GLU A 174 0.49 -16.90 -5.50
N GLU A 175 0.84 -15.64 -5.73
CA GLU A 175 1.72 -15.21 -6.84
C GLU A 175 3.02 -14.54 -6.36
N GLY A 176 3.52 -14.92 -5.17
CA GLY A 176 4.84 -14.52 -4.70
C GLY A 176 4.89 -13.26 -3.82
N ALA A 177 3.77 -12.89 -3.21
CA ALA A 177 3.78 -12.04 -2.02
C ALA A 177 3.87 -12.89 -0.75
N PHE A 178 4.17 -12.23 0.36
CA PHE A 178 4.13 -12.80 1.70
C PHE A 178 3.27 -11.92 2.59
N GLN A 179 2.46 -12.56 3.42
CA GLN A 179 1.76 -11.89 4.51
C GLN A 179 2.45 -12.20 5.83
N PHE A 180 2.43 -11.23 6.74
CA PHE A 180 2.93 -11.35 8.10
C PHE A 180 1.82 -10.92 9.03
N VAL A 181 1.50 -11.77 9.99
CA VAL A 181 0.40 -11.56 10.93
C VAL A 181 1.00 -11.36 12.31
N LEU A 182 0.78 -10.17 12.87
CA LEU A 182 1.12 -9.84 14.24
C LEU A 182 -0.11 -10.09 15.11
N GLY A 183 -0.08 -11.15 15.91
CA GLY A 183 -1.18 -11.58 16.75
C GLY A 183 -1.12 -11.03 18.18
N GLU A 184 -2.08 -11.46 19.00
CA GLU A 184 -2.18 -11.03 20.41
C GLU A 184 -0.95 -11.46 21.23
N GLU A 185 -0.36 -12.62 20.92
CA GLU A 185 0.82 -13.11 21.63
C GLU A 185 2.04 -12.22 21.41
N GLU A 186 2.25 -11.77 20.16
CA GLU A 186 3.36 -10.92 19.79
C GLU A 186 3.19 -9.48 20.27
N MET A 187 1.94 -9.01 20.40
CA MET A 187 1.63 -7.67 20.90
C MET A 187 1.57 -7.57 22.43
N ARG A 188 1.78 -8.69 23.14
CA ARG A 188 1.54 -8.79 24.58
C ARG A 188 2.57 -7.98 25.39
N GLY A 189 2.07 -7.11 26.27
CA GLY A 189 2.88 -6.45 27.31
C GLY A 189 3.07 -4.93 27.13
N THR A 190 2.80 -4.39 25.95
CA THR A 190 3.06 -2.98 25.60
C THR A 190 1.87 -2.05 25.73
N GLY A 191 0.68 -2.60 26.00
CA GLY A 191 -0.60 -1.90 25.86
C GLY A 191 -0.98 -1.75 24.38
N ASP A 192 -2.11 -2.33 24.01
CA ASP A 192 -2.59 -2.52 22.62
C ASP A 192 -2.56 -1.27 21.73
N TYR A 193 -2.48 -0.08 22.34
CA TYR A 193 -2.48 1.19 21.62
C TYR A 193 -1.20 1.45 20.81
N ILE A 194 -0.02 0.98 21.25
CA ILE A 194 1.25 1.21 20.55
C ILE A 194 1.24 0.53 19.18
N TRP A 195 0.79 -0.72 19.15
CA TRP A 195 0.81 -1.55 17.96
C TRP A 195 -0.09 -0.99 16.84
N ARG A 196 -1.14 -0.24 17.19
CA ARG A 196 -2.00 0.45 16.19
C ARG A 196 -1.24 1.43 15.30
N HIS A 197 -0.09 1.93 15.74
CA HIS A 197 0.72 2.81 14.90
C HIS A 197 1.50 2.03 13.83
N VAL A 198 1.72 0.72 14.01
CA VAL A 198 2.40 -0.13 13.00
C VAL A 198 1.58 -0.22 11.72
N GLU A 199 0.26 -0.28 11.82
CA GLU A 199 -0.64 -0.32 10.66
C GLU A 199 -0.97 1.07 10.09
N GLU A 200 -0.58 2.13 10.81
CA GLU A 200 -1.01 3.47 10.48
C GLU A 200 -0.19 4.07 9.33
N TRP A 201 -0.78 4.11 8.14
CA TRP A 201 -0.17 4.75 6.97
C TRP A 201 0.25 6.19 7.22
N GLY A 202 -0.50 6.89 8.08
CA GLY A 202 -0.21 8.25 8.53
C GLY A 202 1.20 8.42 9.08
N LEU A 203 1.69 7.40 9.81
CA LEU A 203 2.99 7.36 10.45
C LEU A 203 4.13 7.42 9.43
N TYR A 204 4.05 6.56 8.42
CA TYR A 204 5.10 6.42 7.41
C TYR A 204 5.06 7.52 6.34
N GLN A 205 3.88 8.08 6.08
CA GLN A 205 3.70 9.17 5.11
C GLN A 205 4.02 10.55 5.69
N GLY A 206 4.45 10.64 6.95
CA GLY A 206 4.87 11.89 7.57
C GLY A 206 3.72 12.85 7.87
N TYR A 207 2.49 12.35 8.09
CA TYR A 207 1.37 13.23 8.48
C TYR A 207 1.53 13.81 9.89
N TYR A 208 2.32 13.14 10.72
CA TYR A 208 2.58 13.57 12.08
C TYR A 208 3.67 14.64 12.09
N GLN A 209 3.34 15.81 12.65
CA GLN A 209 4.33 16.85 12.92
C GLN A 209 5.38 16.41 13.94
N ILE A 210 4.99 15.50 14.85
CA ILE A 210 5.87 14.81 15.78
C ILE A 210 5.34 13.38 15.86
N SER A 211 6.11 12.42 15.39
CA SER A 211 5.68 11.01 15.42
C SER A 211 5.46 10.55 16.88
N PRO A 212 4.37 9.83 17.20
CA PRO A 212 4.13 9.34 18.57
C PRO A 212 5.09 8.19 18.94
N ILE A 213 5.49 7.39 17.95
CA ILE A 213 6.43 6.28 18.09
C ILE A 213 7.43 6.26 16.94
N ASN A 214 8.56 5.58 17.11
CA ASN A 214 9.40 5.13 16.01
C ASN A 214 8.95 3.73 15.62
N CYS A 215 8.82 3.50 14.31
CA CYS A 215 8.50 2.18 13.79
C CYS A 215 9.36 1.89 12.57
N ARG A 216 9.98 0.71 12.56
CA ARG A 216 10.69 0.15 11.41
C ARG A 216 10.22 -1.28 11.19
N LEU A 217 9.89 -1.58 9.94
CA LEU A 217 9.53 -2.88 9.43
C LEU A 217 10.58 -3.29 8.41
N THR A 218 11.17 -4.46 8.58
CA THR A 218 12.18 -5.01 7.66
C THR A 218 11.77 -6.41 7.26
N ALA A 219 11.38 -6.59 5.99
CA ALA A 219 11.11 -7.90 5.43
C ALA A 219 12.34 -8.39 4.67
N VAL A 220 12.85 -9.57 5.03
CA VAL A 220 14.00 -10.21 4.38
C VAL A 220 13.51 -11.48 3.67
N PHE A 221 13.92 -11.66 2.41
CA PHE A 221 13.53 -12.80 1.58
C PHE A 221 14.71 -13.77 1.42
N TYR A 222 14.47 -15.06 1.62
CA TYR A 222 15.50 -16.09 1.60
C TYR A 222 15.25 -17.13 0.50
N ASP A 223 16.31 -17.68 -0.07
CA ASP A 223 16.25 -18.86 -0.92
C ASP A 223 16.14 -20.17 -0.11
N GLU A 224 16.02 -21.31 -0.79
CA GLU A 224 15.92 -22.63 -0.15
C GLU A 224 17.14 -23.00 0.73
N SER A 225 18.29 -22.37 0.51
CA SER A 225 19.50 -22.57 1.32
C SER A 225 19.58 -21.67 2.55
N GLY A 226 18.60 -20.77 2.72
CA GLY A 226 18.57 -19.76 3.77
C GLY A 226 19.43 -18.53 3.48
N ARG A 227 19.85 -18.34 2.23
CA ARG A 227 20.61 -17.14 1.82
C ARG A 227 19.63 -16.01 1.51
N GLU A 228 19.95 -14.83 2.02
CA GLU A 228 19.22 -13.60 1.69
C GLU A 228 19.33 -13.27 0.19
N LEU A 229 18.16 -13.08 -0.44
CA LEU A 229 18.01 -12.68 -1.83
C LEU A 229 17.83 -11.17 -1.96
N ASP A 230 16.96 -10.59 -1.12
CA ASP A 230 16.67 -9.16 -1.10
C ASP A 230 15.96 -8.78 0.22
N ARG A 231 15.71 -7.48 0.42
CA ARG A 231 14.95 -6.95 1.55
C ARG A 231 14.09 -5.74 1.18
N ALA A 232 12.99 -5.57 1.91
CA ALA A 232 12.16 -4.37 1.85
C ALA A 232 12.10 -3.74 3.24
N GLU A 233 12.30 -2.42 3.29
CA GLU A 233 12.27 -1.66 4.54
C GLU A 233 11.16 -0.60 4.48
N LEU A 234 10.44 -0.47 5.58
CA LEU A 234 9.45 0.57 5.80
C LEU A 234 9.67 1.18 7.17
N GLN A 235 9.98 2.47 7.23
CA GLN A 235 10.17 3.20 8.48
C GLN A 235 9.48 4.56 8.42
N ASN A 236 9.11 5.10 9.58
CA ASN A 236 8.59 6.45 9.65
C ASN A 236 9.70 7.49 9.40
N ALA A 237 9.36 8.54 8.67
CA ALA A 237 10.33 9.50 8.12
C ALA A 237 11.22 10.18 9.17
N GLU A 238 10.74 10.32 10.42
CA GLU A 238 11.45 11.04 11.47
C GLU A 238 12.40 10.16 12.32
N ALA A 239 12.31 8.83 12.25
CA ALA A 239 12.86 7.97 13.30
C ALA A 239 14.38 7.78 13.29
N TRP A 240 15.09 8.13 12.21
CA TRP A 240 16.49 7.68 12.05
C TRP A 240 17.43 8.68 11.38
N GLU A 241 17.01 9.92 11.11
CA GLU A 241 17.87 10.97 10.52
C GLU A 241 18.67 11.81 11.55
N ARG A 242 18.99 11.28 12.73
CA ARG A 242 19.90 11.98 13.67
C ARG A 242 20.94 11.08 14.31
#